data_AF-A0ABD2VVR3-F1
#
_entry.id   AF-A0ABD2VVR3-F1
#
_cell.length_a   1.000
_cell.length_b   1.000
_cell.length_c   1.000
_cell.angle_alpha   90.00
_cell.angle_beta   90.00
_cell.angle_gamma   90.00
#
_symmetry.space_group_name_H-M   'P 1'
#
loop_
_entity.id
_entity.type
_entity.pdbx_description
1 polymer ?
#
loop_
_entity_poly.entity_id
_entity_poly.type
_entity_poly.pdbx_seq_one_letter_code
_entity_poly.pdbx_strand_id
1 'polypeptide(L)'
;MLRIISSYFSARVLDSTTDDGPESYEVTAGVPQGSVLGPILWNIMYDAILRLNFDGDVRIVGFADDIAVVAVAKHLWQIEHNLNAAILQV
;
A
#
# COMPACT_ATOMS: atom_id res chain seq x y z
N MET A 1 -9.12 -21.43 0.27
CA MET A 1 -8.42 -20.16 0.56
C MET A 1 -9.14 -18.96 -0.06
N LEU A 2 -9.31 -18.88 -1.39
CA LEU A 2 -9.97 -17.75 -2.05
C LEU A 2 -11.38 -17.41 -1.50
N ARG A 3 -12.20 -18.43 -1.19
CA ARG A 3 -13.53 -18.19 -0.59
C ARG A 3 -13.48 -17.44 0.74
N ILE A 4 -12.45 -17.68 1.56
CA ILE A 4 -12.28 -17.01 2.87
C ILE A 4 -11.92 -15.54 2.64
N ILE A 5 -11.02 -15.27 1.68
CA ILE A 5 -10.65 -13.90 1.31
C ILE A 5 -11.85 -13.15 0.70
N SER A 6 -12.62 -13.78 -0.20
CA SER A 6 -13.83 -13.19 -0.73
C SER A 6 -14.84 -12.86 0.37
N SER A 7 -15.05 -13.78 1.31
CA SER A 7 -15.92 -13.53 2.48
C SER A 7 -15.40 -12.40 3.36
N TYR A 8 -14.08 -12.28 3.54
CA TYR A 8 -13.46 -11.21 4.33
C TYR A 8 -13.73 -9.81 3.76
N PHE A 9 -13.82 -9.69 2.44
CA PHE A 9 -14.09 -8.42 1.75
C PHE A 9 -15.58 -8.18 1.45
N SER A 10 -16.49 -9.07 1.84
CA SER A 10 -17.92 -8.97 1.52
C SER A 10 -18.75 -8.50 2.72
N ALA A 11 -19.82 -7.73 2.45
CA ALA A 11 -20.84 -7.34 3.43
C ALA A 11 -20.28 -6.75 4.74
N ARG A 12 -19.29 -5.86 4.62
CA ARG A 12 -18.63 -5.24 5.77
C ARG A 12 -19.39 -4.00 6.20
N VAL A 13 -19.70 -3.92 7.49
CA VAL A 13 -20.36 -2.78 8.12
C VAL A 13 -19.52 -2.31 9.29
N LEU A 14 -19.36 -0.99 9.43
CA LEU A 14 -18.78 -0.33 10.58
C LEU A 14 -19.92 0.24 11.42
N ASP A 15 -20.12 -0.33 12.60
CA ASP A 15 -21.02 0.24 13.60
C ASP A 15 -20.24 1.16 14.54
N SER A 16 -20.68 2.42 14.63
CA SER A 16 -20.09 3.46 15.46
C SER A 16 -21.16 4.04 16.38
N THR A 17 -20.77 4.46 17.59
CA THR A 17 -21.63 5.25 18.46
C THR A 17 -21.10 6.68 18.45
N THR A 18 -21.92 7.61 17.97
CA THR A 18 -21.63 9.05 17.98
C THR A 18 -22.45 9.73 19.07
N ASP A 19 -22.19 11.03 19.29
CA ASP A 19 -22.97 11.83 20.24
C ASP A 19 -24.46 11.93 19.85
N ASP A 20 -24.77 11.74 18.57
CA ASP A 20 -26.13 11.74 18.01
C ASP A 20 -26.80 10.35 18.01
N GLY A 21 -26.06 9.31 18.42
CA GLY A 21 -26.56 7.93 18.52
C GLY A 21 -25.75 6.90 17.72
N PRO A 22 -26.20 5.64 17.65
CA PRO A 22 -25.56 4.61 16.86
C PRO A 22 -25.75 4.84 15.35
N GLU A 23 -24.67 4.73 14.60
CA GLU A 23 -24.62 4.85 13.15
C GLU A 23 -23.91 3.64 12.53
N SER A 24 -24.36 3.22 11.34
CA SER A 24 -23.80 2.09 10.61
C SER A 24 -23.39 2.52 9.20
N TYR A 25 -22.18 2.14 8.79
CA TYR A 25 -21.63 2.49 7.47
C TYR A 25 -21.14 1.25 6.72
N GLU A 26 -21.47 1.15 5.44
CA GLU A 26 -20.91 0.11 4.58
C GLU A 26 -19.43 0.39 4.27
N VAL A 27 -18.57 -0.62 4.43
CA VAL A 27 -17.12 -0.52 4.20
C VAL A 27 -16.74 -1.20 2.88
N THR A 28 -16.62 -0.39 1.84
CA THR A 28 -16.36 -0.85 0.47
C THR A 28 -14.86 -1.00 0.14
N ALA A 29 -13.97 -0.39 0.92
CA ALA A 29 -12.53 -0.38 0.64
C ALA A 29 -11.67 -0.64 1.89
N GLY A 30 -10.40 -0.97 1.66
CA GLY A 30 -9.40 -1.19 2.72
C GLY A 30 -9.55 -2.52 3.46
N VAL A 31 -8.86 -2.62 4.59
CA VAL A 31 -8.87 -3.77 5.50
C VAL A 31 -9.13 -3.27 6.93
N PRO A 32 -9.90 -4.01 7.76
CA PRO A 32 -10.08 -3.67 9.16
C PRO A 32 -8.75 -3.46 9.91
N GLN A 33 -8.63 -2.35 10.64
CA GLN A 33 -7.47 -2.09 11.50
C GLN A 33 -7.41 -3.12 12.64
N GLY A 34 -6.20 -3.54 13.00
CA GLY A 34 -5.99 -4.62 13.99
C GLY A 34 -6.29 -6.03 13.46
N SER A 35 -6.68 -6.19 12.19
CA SER A 35 -6.85 -7.50 11.59
C SER A 35 -5.52 -8.22 11.39
N VAL A 36 -5.50 -9.52 11.70
CA VAL A 36 -4.33 -10.39 11.46
C VAL A 36 -4.00 -10.49 9.96
N LEU A 37 -5.03 -10.43 9.10
CA LEU A 37 -4.86 -10.50 7.65
C LEU A 37 -4.40 -9.17 7.03
N GLY A 38 -4.60 -8.04 7.72
CA GLY A 38 -4.28 -6.71 7.20
C GLY A 38 -2.86 -6.59 6.65
N PRO A 39 -1.81 -6.91 7.44
CA PRO A 39 -0.41 -6.80 6.97
C PRO A 39 -0.10 -7.63 5.72
N ILE A 40 -0.65 -8.85 5.62
CA ILE A 40 -0.43 -9.72 4.46
C ILE A 40 -1.14 -9.17 3.22
N LEU A 41 -2.37 -8.68 3.38
CA LEU A 41 -3.15 -8.09 2.29
C LEU A 41 -2.50 -6.80 1.77
N TRP A 42 -1.92 -5.99 2.66
CA TRP A 42 -1.09 -4.84 2.28
C TRP A 42 0.13 -5.25 1.45
N ASN A 43 0.89 -6.27 1.91
CA ASN A 43 2.03 -6.77 1.15
C ASN A 43 1.64 -7.26 -0.26
N ILE A 44 0.49 -7.93 -0.40
CA ILE A 44 -0.02 -8.37 -1.71
C ILE A 44 -0.37 -7.17 -2.59
N MET A 45 -0.99 -6.13 -2.02
CA MET A 45 -1.34 -4.92 -2.77
C MET A 45 -0.09 -4.18 -3.27
N TYR A 46 0.96 -4.09 -2.44
CA TYR A 46 2.23 -3.46 -2.78
C TYR A 46 3.16 -4.34 -3.63
N ASP A 47 2.91 -5.65 -3.78
CA ASP A 47 3.82 -6.59 -4.44
C ASP A 47 4.22 -6.16 -5.85
N ALA A 48 3.28 -5.60 -6.62
CA ALA A 48 3.57 -5.09 -7.97
C ALA A 48 4.56 -3.92 -7.94
N ILE A 49 4.38 -2.97 -7.00
CA ILE A 49 5.26 -1.80 -6.82
C ILE A 49 6.63 -2.25 -6.32
N LEU A 50 6.68 -3.13 -5.31
CA LEU A 50 7.93 -3.62 -4.73
C LEU A 50 8.79 -4.44 -5.70
N ARG A 51 8.19 -4.94 -6.80
CA ARG A 51 8.88 -5.67 -7.86
C ARG A 51 9.27 -4.83 -9.07
N LEU A 52 8.96 -3.53 -9.07
CA LEU A 52 9.43 -2.63 -10.13
C LEU A 52 10.96 -2.63 -10.16
N ASN A 53 11.51 -2.75 -11.36
CA ASN A 53 12.93 -2.64 -11.61
C ASN A 53 13.18 -1.35 -12.39
N PHE A 54 14.24 -0.66 -12.02
CA PHE A 54 14.62 0.63 -12.60
C PHE A 54 15.99 0.51 -13.24
N ASP A 55 16.25 1.35 -14.23
CA ASP A 55 17.58 1.51 -14.78
C ASP A 55 18.48 2.27 -13.79
N GLY A 56 19.75 1.84 -13.69
CA GLY A 56 20.72 2.41 -12.74
C GLY A 56 20.57 1.90 -11.30
N ASP A 57 21.25 2.56 -10.36
CA ASP A 57 21.23 2.18 -8.93
C ASP A 57 20.03 2.82 -8.21
N VAL A 58 18.81 2.42 -8.59
CA VAL A 58 17.55 2.82 -7.94
C VAL A 58 16.85 1.61 -7.32
N ARG A 59 16.29 1.76 -6.12
CA ARG A 59 15.57 0.71 -5.39
C ARG A 59 14.33 1.26 -4.72
N ILE A 60 13.30 0.42 -4.62
CA ILE A 60 12.13 0.67 -3.78
C ILE A 60 12.31 -0.04 -2.44
N VAL A 61 11.99 0.65 -1.36
CA VAL A 61 11.91 0.11 -0.01
C VAL A 61 10.52 0.40 0.54
N GLY A 62 9.79 -0.63 0.95
CA GLY A 62 8.47 -0.48 1.58
C GLY A 62 8.51 -0.79 3.08
N PHE A 63 7.72 -0.08 3.86
CA PHE A 63 7.46 -0.38 5.26
C PHE A 63 6.02 -0.01 5.62
N ALA A 64 5.22 -0.99 6.05
CA ALA A 64 3.77 -0.80 6.24
C ALA A 64 3.12 -0.17 5.00
N ASP A 65 2.57 1.04 5.11
CA ASP A 65 1.98 1.83 4.03
C ASP A 65 2.96 2.80 3.35
N ASP A 66 4.16 2.99 3.89
CA ASP A 66 5.18 3.89 3.35
C ASP A 66 6.03 3.22 2.26
N ILE A 67 6.36 4.00 1.22
CA ILE A 67 7.35 3.64 0.20
C ILE A 67 8.43 4.72 0.13
N ALA A 68 9.68 4.29 0.06
CA ALA A 68 10.83 5.12 -0.31
C ALA A 68 11.42 4.65 -1.64
N VAL A 69 11.65 5.59 -2.56
CA VAL A 69 12.47 5.39 -3.75
C VAL A 69 13.86 5.92 -3.44
N VAL A 70 14.87 5.07 -3.50
CA VAL A 70 16.26 5.38 -3.12
C VAL A 70 17.15 5.26 -4.34
N ALA A 71 17.86 6.33 -4.68
CA ALA A 71 18.83 6.35 -5.77
C ALA A 71 20.24 6.63 -5.26
N VAL A 72 21.24 5.97 -5.85
CA VAL A 72 22.66 6.20 -5.58
C VAL A 72 23.35 6.62 -6.87
N ALA A 73 24.08 7.74 -6.84
CA ALA A 73 24.92 8.15 -7.96
C ALA A 73 26.05 9.07 -7.48
N LYS A 74 27.02 9.32 -8.37
CA LYS A 74 28.19 10.18 -8.08
C LYS A 74 27.85 11.68 -8.13
N HIS A 75 26.86 12.05 -8.93
CA HIS A 75 26.50 13.44 -9.18
C HIS A 75 25.02 13.70 -8.89
N LEU A 76 24.71 14.89 -8.39
CA LEU A 76 23.34 15.27 -8.02
C LEU A 76 22.36 15.19 -9.21
N TRP A 77 22.79 15.63 -10.39
CA TRP A 77 21.95 15.57 -11.59
C TRP A 77 21.55 14.14 -11.98
N GLN A 78 22.40 13.15 -11.67
CA GLN A 78 22.08 11.73 -11.92
C GLN A 78 21.03 11.24 -10.94
N ILE A 79 21.14 11.62 -9.67
CA ILE A 79 20.13 11.30 -8.64
C ILE A 79 18.78 11.89 -9.06
N GLU A 80 18.75 13.17 -9.43
CA GLU A 80 17.53 13.86 -9.86
C GLU A 80 16.92 13.20 -11.09
N HIS A 81 17.72 12.90 -12.12
CA HIS A 81 17.26 12.21 -13.31
C HIS A 81 16.68 10.83 -13.00
N ASN A 82 17.41 10.02 -12.23
CA ASN A 82 17.02 8.65 -11.90
C ASN A 82 15.75 8.60 -11.05
N LEU A 83 15.61 9.50 -10.06
CA LEU A 83 14.42 9.58 -9.22
C LEU A 83 13.20 10.06 -10.01
N ASN A 84 13.36 11.10 -10.84
CA ASN A 84 12.27 11.57 -11.70
C ASN A 84 11.79 10.48 -12.67
N ALA A 85 12.72 9.73 -13.28
CA ALA A 85 12.39 8.61 -14.15
C ALA A 85 11.72 7.44 -13.39
N ALA A 86 12.13 7.18 -12.14
CA ALA A 86 11.57 6.12 -11.33
C ALA A 86 10.15 6.44 -10.83
N ILE A 87 9.91 7.67 -10.37
CA ILE A 87 8.59 8.11 -9.88
C ILE A 87 7.51 7.98 -10.96
N LEU A 88 7.85 8.14 -12.25
CA LEU A 88 6.90 7.98 -13.35
C LEU A 88 6.43 6.53 -13.57
N GLN A 89 7.08 5.54 -12.95
CA GLN A 89 6.74 4.12 -13.10
C GLN A 89 6.10 3.52 -11.85
N VAL A 90 6.07 4.27 -10.74
CA VAL A 90 5.36 3.93 -9.49
C VAL A 90 3.92 4.41 -9.58
#